data_AF-A0A2W6ZUV0-F1
#
_entry.id   AF-A0A2W6ZUV0-F1
#
_cell.length_a   1.000
_cell.length_b   1.000
_cell.length_c   1.000
_cell.angle_alpha   90.00
_cell.angle_beta   90.00
_cell.angle_gamma   90.00
#
_symmetry.space_group_name_H-M   'P 1'
#
loop_
_entity.id
_entity.type
_entity.pdbx_description
1 polymer ?
#
loop_
_entity_poly.entity_id
_entity_poly.type
_entity_poly.pdbx_seq_one_letter_code
_entity_poly.pdbx_strand_id
1 'polypeptide(L)'
;MFKQVTMLISAAVLAVATVQPSHAAQSSKPAPPELANVVTAVDKAANSQNIEAVMKYYAPTFNHSDGLNRDRYKQVLGELWKRYKSLSYRTEISSWEKQGDLITAETVTTVMGKKGDENDDFKLDARVTSTQTYKNVNGQLQVVSQTVLSEQSSLSSGEAPPPVQLKAPELIGVGRQYVLDAIVTEPLGTSLLLGAAIEEPVDAERYLKENTINLRPLRAGGVFKIGQAPFRTGDRWISVVLVRESGITIASQRLRVSKDFTGNQYTPLPEPDTSPSRVRPRPNSQQTL
;
A
#
# COMPACT_ATOMS: atom_id res chain seq x y z
N MET A 1 -1.54 20.17 -22.00
CA MET A 1 -2.75 19.73 -21.26
C MET A 1 -2.66 18.24 -20.98
N PHE A 2 -2.02 17.85 -19.87
CA PHE A 2 -1.83 16.44 -19.51
C PHE A 2 -3.14 15.82 -19.00
N LYS A 3 -3.96 15.29 -19.93
CA LYS A 3 -5.20 14.58 -19.59
C LYS A 3 -4.96 13.16 -19.07
N GLN A 4 -3.79 12.61 -19.36
CA GLN A 4 -3.39 11.23 -19.09
C GLN A 4 -1.99 11.20 -18.49
N VAL A 5 -1.79 10.30 -17.53
CA VAL A 5 -0.48 10.02 -16.93
C VAL A 5 -0.30 8.51 -16.86
N THR A 6 0.87 8.00 -17.24
CA THR A 6 1.19 6.58 -17.31
C THR A 6 2.17 6.22 -16.20
N MET A 7 1.73 5.41 -15.24
CA MET A 7 2.46 5.15 -14.00
C MET A 7 2.39 3.68 -13.60
N LEU A 8 3.42 3.23 -12.88
CA LEU A 8 3.51 1.91 -12.27
C LEU A 8 3.39 2.12 -10.75
N ILE A 9 2.37 1.50 -10.15
CA ILE A 9 1.88 1.78 -8.79
C ILE A 9 2.59 0.96 -7.71
N SER A 10 3.07 -0.22 -8.09
CA SER A 10 3.57 -1.26 -7.19
C SER A 10 4.96 -0.95 -6.63
N ALA A 11 5.09 -0.88 -5.30
CA ALA A 11 6.39 -0.84 -4.65
C ALA A 11 6.79 -2.26 -4.24
N ALA A 12 7.49 -2.99 -5.12
CA ALA A 12 7.97 -4.35 -4.85
C ALA A 12 9.18 -4.37 -3.89
N VAL A 13 8.96 -3.96 -2.64
CA VAL A 13 10.01 -3.75 -1.63
C VAL A 13 9.48 -4.09 -0.22
N LEU A 14 10.26 -3.81 0.82
CA LEU A 14 9.98 -4.00 2.25
C LEU A 14 9.76 -2.58 2.92
N ALA A 15 9.75 -2.31 4.27
CA ALA A 15 9.28 -0.99 4.93
C ALA A 15 9.58 -0.34 6.37
N VAL A 16 10.49 0.63 6.69
CA VAL A 16 10.64 1.13 8.11
C VAL A 16 9.54 2.09 8.57
N ALA A 17 9.14 2.00 9.85
CA ALA A 17 9.15 3.12 10.81
C ALA A 17 8.33 2.91 12.12
N THR A 18 8.85 3.54 13.18
CA THR A 18 8.13 4.15 14.33
C THR A 18 6.95 3.40 14.93
N VAL A 19 7.29 2.59 15.93
CA VAL A 19 6.54 2.11 17.11
C VAL A 19 5.17 2.78 17.39
N GLN A 20 4.11 1.96 17.42
CA GLN A 20 3.15 1.89 18.54
C GLN A 20 2.58 0.46 18.65
N PRO A 21 2.19 -0.03 19.84
CA PRO A 21 2.15 -1.47 20.10
C PRO A 21 0.76 -2.11 20.00
N SER A 22 0.69 -3.36 19.56
CA SER A 22 -0.42 -4.28 19.85
C SER A 22 0.00 -5.75 19.70
N HIS A 23 -0.17 -6.51 20.78
CA HIS A 23 -0.01 -7.97 20.91
C HIS A 23 1.42 -8.55 20.89
N ALA A 24 1.65 -9.49 21.82
CA ALA A 24 2.98 -9.88 22.29
C ALA A 24 3.58 -11.06 21.49
N ALA A 25 4.34 -10.74 20.45
CA ALA A 25 5.51 -11.52 20.07
C ALA A 25 6.72 -11.15 20.97
N GLN A 26 7.85 -11.87 20.87
CA GLN A 26 9.05 -11.63 21.70
C GLN A 26 9.85 -10.36 21.28
N SER A 27 9.20 -9.19 21.21
CA SER A 27 9.79 -7.91 20.74
C SER A 27 10.81 -7.27 21.68
N SER A 28 11.16 -7.92 22.80
CA SER A 28 12.15 -7.44 23.78
C SER A 28 13.52 -8.10 23.67
N LYS A 29 13.69 -9.12 22.83
CA LYS A 29 15.00 -9.78 22.60
C LYS A 29 15.62 -9.30 21.29
N PRO A 30 16.92 -8.95 21.26
CA PRO A 30 17.60 -8.67 20.00
C PRO A 30 17.48 -9.87 19.06
N ALA A 31 17.33 -9.60 17.76
CA ALA A 31 17.24 -10.62 16.73
C ALA A 31 18.46 -11.56 16.77
N PRO A 32 18.31 -12.87 16.47
CA PRO A 32 19.43 -13.78 16.35
C PRO A 32 20.46 -13.24 15.36
N PRO A 33 21.78 -13.31 15.64
CA PRO A 33 22.80 -12.78 14.74
C PRO A 33 22.70 -13.33 13.30
N GLU A 34 22.29 -14.60 13.17
CA GLU A 34 21.99 -15.25 11.89
C GLU A 34 20.91 -14.52 11.07
N LEU A 35 19.81 -14.09 11.71
CA LEU A 35 18.73 -13.33 11.06
C LEU A 35 19.18 -11.91 10.72
N ALA A 36 19.78 -11.20 11.67
CA ALA A 36 20.26 -9.83 11.48
C ALA A 36 21.31 -9.73 10.35
N ASN A 37 22.20 -10.72 10.24
CA ASN A 37 23.20 -10.81 9.18
C ASN A 37 22.57 -11.03 7.81
N VAL A 38 21.56 -11.90 7.69
CA VAL A 38 20.84 -12.11 6.41
C VAL A 38 20.13 -10.84 5.98
N VAL A 39 19.40 -10.20 6.89
CA VAL A 39 18.68 -8.94 6.63
C VAL A 39 19.64 -7.85 6.15
N THR A 40 20.75 -7.63 6.87
CA THR A 40 21.79 -6.65 6.50
C THR A 40 22.43 -6.97 5.15
N ALA A 41 22.65 -8.24 4.84
CA ALA A 41 23.26 -8.67 3.58
C ALA A 41 22.30 -8.54 2.38
N VAL A 42 21.01 -8.80 2.57
CA VAL A 42 19.96 -8.53 1.57
C VAL A 42 19.89 -7.04 1.26
N ASP A 43 19.85 -6.17 2.28
CA ASP A 43 19.91 -4.72 2.10
C ASP A 43 21.17 -4.30 1.33
N LYS A 44 22.36 -4.76 1.75
CA LYS A 44 23.61 -4.42 1.10
C LYS A 44 23.61 -4.80 -0.38
N ALA A 45 23.09 -6.00 -0.70
CA ALA A 45 22.96 -6.47 -2.07
C ALA A 45 21.95 -5.64 -2.88
N ALA A 46 20.81 -5.26 -2.28
CA ALA A 46 19.77 -4.47 -2.92
C ALA A 46 20.18 -3.01 -3.16
N ASN A 47 20.83 -2.36 -2.19
CA ASN A 47 21.44 -1.03 -2.35
C ASN A 47 22.55 -1.02 -3.42
N SER A 48 23.25 -2.15 -3.60
CA SER A 48 24.25 -2.32 -4.66
C SER A 48 23.64 -2.79 -5.99
N GLN A 49 22.31 -2.88 -6.09
CA GLN A 49 21.56 -3.41 -7.25
C GLN A 49 22.11 -4.76 -7.78
N ASN A 50 22.62 -5.62 -6.89
CA ASN A 50 23.23 -6.89 -7.25
C ASN A 50 22.21 -8.03 -7.09
N ILE A 51 21.53 -8.36 -8.19
CA ILE A 51 20.35 -9.23 -8.16
C ILE A 51 20.72 -10.66 -7.75
N GLU A 52 21.85 -11.18 -8.22
CA GLU A 52 22.32 -12.51 -7.85
C GLU A 52 22.73 -12.58 -6.37
N ALA A 53 23.29 -11.50 -5.82
CA ALA A 53 23.61 -11.43 -4.39
C ALA A 53 22.34 -11.40 -3.51
N VAL A 54 21.28 -10.68 -3.91
CA VAL A 54 19.98 -10.74 -3.22
C VAL A 54 19.42 -12.16 -3.29
N MET A 55 19.37 -12.75 -4.50
CA MET A 55 18.76 -14.07 -4.74
C MET A 55 19.47 -15.25 -4.05
N LYS A 56 20.68 -15.07 -3.50
CA LYS A 56 21.33 -16.06 -2.61
C LYS A 56 20.63 -16.23 -1.26
N TYR A 57 19.86 -15.23 -0.83
CA TYR A 57 19.12 -15.26 0.45
C TYR A 57 17.65 -15.69 0.27
N TYR A 58 17.20 -16.00 -0.94
CA TYR A 58 15.84 -16.47 -1.24
C TYR A 58 15.90 -17.94 -1.68
N ALA A 59 15.22 -18.80 -0.92
CA ALA A 59 15.25 -20.23 -1.13
C ALA A 59 14.62 -20.62 -2.48
N PRO A 60 15.04 -21.72 -3.14
CA PRO A 60 14.43 -22.19 -4.39
C PRO A 60 12.91 -22.39 -4.30
N THR A 61 12.40 -22.72 -3.11
CA THR A 61 10.97 -22.88 -2.81
C THR A 61 10.29 -21.58 -2.35
N PHE A 62 10.92 -20.42 -2.53
CA PHE A 62 10.39 -19.13 -2.05
C PHE A 62 9.03 -18.79 -2.68
N ASN A 63 8.09 -18.41 -1.83
CA ASN A 63 6.76 -17.95 -2.23
C ASN A 63 6.36 -16.64 -1.53
N HIS A 64 5.86 -15.69 -2.31
CA HIS A 64 5.29 -14.42 -1.84
C HIS A 64 3.76 -14.52 -1.75
N SER A 65 3.13 -13.78 -0.84
CA SER A 65 1.66 -13.67 -0.71
C SER A 65 0.95 -13.25 -2.00
N ASP A 66 1.68 -12.60 -2.91
CA ASP A 66 1.13 -11.89 -4.08
C ASP A 66 1.28 -12.72 -5.36
N GLY A 67 1.58 -14.02 -5.22
CA GLY A 67 1.79 -14.96 -6.32
C GLY A 67 3.20 -14.90 -6.95
N LEU A 68 4.14 -14.14 -6.37
CA LEU A 68 5.52 -14.11 -6.84
C LEU A 68 6.28 -15.34 -6.31
N ASN A 69 6.67 -16.23 -7.21
CA ASN A 69 7.72 -17.22 -6.92
C ASN A 69 9.11 -16.55 -7.01
N ARG A 70 10.18 -17.28 -6.66
CA ARG A 70 11.56 -16.76 -6.68
C ARG A 70 11.97 -16.09 -8.00
N ASP A 71 11.67 -16.70 -9.14
CA ASP A 71 12.13 -16.20 -10.44
C ASP A 71 11.31 -14.99 -10.90
N ARG A 72 10.00 -14.95 -10.62
CA ARG A 72 9.17 -13.77 -10.87
C ARG A 72 9.53 -12.63 -9.92
N TYR A 73 9.85 -12.91 -8.66
CA TYR A 73 10.37 -11.91 -7.71
C TYR A 73 11.70 -11.32 -8.19
N LYS A 74 12.64 -12.17 -8.66
CA LYS A 74 13.88 -11.77 -9.31
C LYS A 74 13.64 -10.83 -10.50
N GLN A 75 12.70 -11.18 -11.38
CA GLN A 75 12.33 -10.35 -12.53
C GLN A 75 11.77 -8.99 -12.09
N VAL A 76 10.78 -8.98 -11.19
CA VAL A 76 10.12 -7.75 -10.73
C VAL A 76 11.11 -6.78 -10.07
N LEU A 77 11.99 -7.30 -9.21
CA LEU A 77 13.04 -6.49 -8.57
C LEU A 77 14.06 -5.95 -9.59
N GLY A 78 14.41 -6.75 -10.61
CA GLY A 78 15.30 -6.31 -11.70
C GLY A 78 14.70 -5.19 -12.56
N GLU A 79 13.42 -5.28 -12.92
CA GLU A 79 12.74 -4.21 -13.66
C GLU A 79 12.56 -2.94 -12.82
N LEU A 80 12.31 -3.06 -11.51
CA LEU A 80 12.30 -1.93 -10.58
C LEU A 80 13.64 -1.17 -10.61
N TRP A 81 14.76 -1.88 -10.57
CA TRP A 81 16.09 -1.27 -10.60
C TRP A 81 16.45 -0.63 -11.94
N LYS A 82 15.94 -1.16 -13.06
CA LYS A 82 16.06 -0.48 -14.37
C LYS A 82 15.28 0.84 -14.40
N ARG A 83 14.11 0.89 -13.74
CA ARG A 83 13.22 2.06 -13.73
C ARG A 83 13.73 3.21 -12.85
N TYR A 84 14.44 2.91 -11.77
CA TYR A 84 14.94 3.90 -10.80
C TYR A 84 16.48 3.84 -10.69
N LYS A 85 17.16 4.84 -11.28
CA LYS A 85 18.63 4.89 -11.36
C LYS A 85 19.33 5.03 -9.99
N SER A 86 18.60 5.51 -8.98
CA SER A 86 19.04 5.42 -7.59
C SER A 86 17.91 4.88 -6.73
N LEU A 87 18.23 3.86 -5.93
CA LEU A 87 17.36 3.26 -4.92
C LEU A 87 18.18 2.98 -3.68
N SER A 88 17.56 3.14 -2.52
CA SER A 88 18.14 2.83 -1.22
C SER A 88 17.14 2.04 -0.39
N TYR A 89 17.66 1.09 0.39
CA TYR A 89 16.93 0.11 1.19
C TYR A 89 17.53 0.08 2.60
N ARG A 90 16.71 0.00 3.64
CA ARG A 90 17.17 -0.23 5.02
C ARG A 90 16.13 -0.99 5.79
N THR A 91 16.38 -2.24 6.17
CA THR A 91 15.51 -3.17 6.91
C THR A 91 15.73 -3.12 8.41
N GLU A 92 14.63 -2.99 9.13
CA GLU A 92 14.53 -3.22 10.58
C GLU A 92 13.70 -4.49 10.83
N ILE A 93 13.93 -5.15 11.97
CA ILE A 93 13.16 -6.31 12.42
C ILE A 93 12.30 -5.83 13.60
N SER A 94 10.98 -5.76 13.43
CA SER A 94 10.06 -5.30 14.50
C SER A 94 9.81 -6.39 15.53
N SER A 95 9.68 -7.64 15.08
CA SER A 95 9.52 -8.80 15.96
C SER A 95 10.06 -10.06 15.29
N TRP A 96 10.32 -11.08 16.10
CA TRP A 96 10.72 -12.40 15.61
C TRP A 96 10.34 -13.51 16.60
N GLU A 97 10.23 -14.72 16.08
CA GLU A 97 10.03 -15.96 16.82
C GLU A 97 10.81 -17.09 16.13
N LYS A 98 11.36 -18.02 16.91
CA LYS A 98 12.06 -19.22 16.40
C LYS A 98 11.34 -20.49 16.86
N GLN A 99 10.88 -21.29 15.92
CA GLN A 99 10.20 -22.57 16.16
C GLN A 99 10.97 -23.68 15.43
N GLY A 100 11.83 -24.40 16.16
CA GLY A 100 12.77 -25.36 15.58
C GLY A 100 13.73 -24.67 14.59
N ASP A 101 13.77 -25.17 13.36
CA ASP A 101 14.61 -24.65 12.28
C ASP A 101 14.02 -23.45 11.53
N LEU A 102 12.78 -23.05 11.87
CA LEU A 102 12.11 -21.90 11.28
C LEU A 102 12.27 -20.66 12.16
N ILE A 103 12.60 -19.54 11.54
CA ILE A 103 12.52 -18.22 12.17
C ILE A 103 11.48 -17.42 11.40
N THR A 104 10.42 -16.98 12.08
CA THR A 104 9.45 -16.03 11.52
C THR A 104 9.79 -14.66 12.07
N ALA A 105 9.94 -13.67 11.21
CA ALA A 105 10.21 -12.28 11.58
C ALA A 105 9.21 -11.35 10.91
N GLU A 106 8.76 -10.33 11.63
CA GLU A 106 8.12 -9.18 11.04
C GLU A 106 9.21 -8.14 10.74
N THR A 107 9.19 -7.59 9.53
CA THR A 107 10.23 -6.71 9.01
C THR A 107 9.68 -5.44 8.38
N VAL A 108 10.53 -4.42 8.47
CA VAL A 108 10.20 -3.01 8.29
C VAL A 108 11.42 -2.33 7.64
N THR A 109 11.55 -2.38 6.30
CA THR A 109 12.57 -1.78 5.38
C THR A 109 12.29 -0.51 4.49
N THR A 110 12.67 0.71 4.84
CA THR A 110 12.25 1.89 4.00
C THR A 110 12.93 1.92 2.64
N VAL A 111 12.17 2.34 1.63
CA VAL A 111 12.67 2.63 0.28
C VAL A 111 12.70 4.12 0.04
N MET A 112 13.81 4.61 -0.50
CA MET A 112 13.85 5.92 -1.14
C MET A 112 14.55 5.78 -2.49
N GLY A 113 14.07 6.48 -3.51
CA GLY A 113 14.68 6.45 -4.83
C GLY A 113 14.39 7.65 -5.70
N LYS A 114 15.03 7.69 -6.87
CA LYS A 114 14.75 8.65 -7.95
C LYS A 114 14.67 7.92 -9.30
N LYS A 115 13.58 8.15 -10.03
CA LYS A 115 13.50 7.91 -11.47
C LYS A 115 14.47 8.89 -12.15
N GLY A 116 15.16 8.47 -13.20
CA GLY A 116 16.44 9.09 -13.55
C GLY A 116 16.61 9.59 -14.98
N ASP A 117 15.54 9.89 -15.71
CA ASP A 117 15.62 10.48 -17.07
C ASP A 117 15.18 11.95 -17.04
N GLU A 118 15.85 12.80 -17.84
CA GLU A 118 15.86 14.28 -17.73
C GLU A 118 14.49 15.00 -17.78
N ASN A 119 13.42 14.31 -18.18
CA ASN A 119 12.05 14.85 -18.26
C ASN A 119 11.12 14.33 -17.16
N ASP A 120 11.58 13.43 -16.28
CA ASP A 120 10.70 12.57 -15.48
C ASP A 120 11.31 12.26 -14.09
N ASP A 121 11.84 13.31 -13.45
CA ASP A 121 12.48 13.30 -12.12
C ASP A 121 11.46 13.01 -11.00
N PHE A 122 11.04 11.75 -10.88
CA PHE A 122 10.16 11.28 -9.82
C PHE A 122 10.94 10.76 -8.61
N LYS A 123 10.78 11.41 -7.46
CA LYS A 123 11.20 10.89 -6.14
C LYS A 123 10.22 9.81 -5.69
N LEU A 124 10.76 8.68 -5.23
CA LEU A 124 10.03 7.60 -4.58
C LEU A 124 10.33 7.59 -3.08
N ASP A 125 9.29 7.47 -2.25
CA ASP A 125 9.37 7.10 -0.84
C ASP A 125 8.36 5.97 -0.58
N ALA A 126 8.76 4.85 0.03
CA ALA A 126 7.85 3.71 0.22
C ALA A 126 8.07 2.87 1.50
N ARG A 127 6.98 2.20 1.92
CA ARG A 127 6.81 1.45 3.16
C ARG A 127 5.77 0.29 3.04
N VAL A 128 6.23 -0.91 2.62
CA VAL A 128 5.64 -2.30 2.69
C VAL A 128 5.88 -3.20 3.97
N THR A 129 5.15 -3.10 5.10
CA THR A 129 5.43 -3.96 6.30
C THR A 129 5.19 -5.44 5.96
N SER A 130 6.07 -6.37 6.37
CA SER A 130 5.96 -7.78 5.95
C SER A 130 6.26 -8.80 7.06
N THR A 131 5.63 -9.97 7.00
CA THR A 131 6.05 -11.18 7.73
C THR A 131 6.89 -12.05 6.80
N GLN A 132 8.07 -12.46 7.24
CA GLN A 132 8.98 -13.32 6.50
C GLN A 132 9.30 -14.57 7.32
N THR A 133 9.26 -15.74 6.69
CA THR A 133 9.73 -16.99 7.28
C THR A 133 11.06 -17.36 6.66
N TYR A 134 12.02 -17.71 7.51
CA TYR A 134 13.37 -18.09 7.18
C TYR A 134 13.63 -19.53 7.60
N LYS A 135 14.44 -20.25 6.82
CA LYS A 135 14.91 -21.61 7.11
C LYS A 135 16.38 -21.75 6.75
N ASN A 136 17.12 -22.59 7.47
CA ASN A 136 18.45 -22.99 7.01
C ASN A 136 18.33 -23.92 5.78
N VAL A 137 18.96 -23.52 4.68
CA VAL A 137 19.05 -24.27 3.42
C VAL A 137 20.53 -24.34 3.04
N ASN A 138 21.06 -25.56 2.95
CA ASN A 138 22.47 -25.83 2.62
C ASN A 138 23.50 -25.07 3.49
N GLY A 139 23.20 -24.88 4.78
CA GLY A 139 24.08 -24.20 5.73
C GLY A 139 23.87 -22.68 5.83
N GLN A 140 23.00 -22.09 5.00
CA GLN A 140 22.70 -20.66 4.98
C GLN A 140 21.23 -20.41 5.32
N LEU A 141 20.96 -19.42 6.17
CA LEU A 141 19.59 -18.96 6.44
C LEU A 141 19.03 -18.23 5.20
N GLN A 142 17.88 -18.66 4.70
CA GLN A 142 17.21 -18.13 3.51
C GLN A 142 15.72 -17.88 3.75
N VAL A 143 15.17 -16.85 3.11
CA VAL A 143 13.72 -16.56 3.07
C VAL A 143 13.02 -17.66 2.29
N VAL A 144 12.07 -18.36 2.93
CA VAL A 144 11.22 -19.39 2.31
C VAL A 144 9.81 -18.88 2.01
N SER A 145 9.33 -17.86 2.73
CA SER A 145 8.08 -17.19 2.40
C SER A 145 8.05 -15.74 2.89
N GLN A 146 7.26 -14.91 2.20
CA GLN A 146 7.01 -13.52 2.57
C GLN A 146 5.54 -13.16 2.36
N THR A 147 4.94 -12.49 3.35
CA THR A 147 3.57 -11.98 3.31
C THR A 147 3.57 -10.49 3.61
N VAL A 148 3.00 -9.68 2.72
CA VAL A 148 2.86 -8.24 2.95
C VAL A 148 1.66 -7.97 3.86
N LEU A 149 1.89 -7.22 4.94
CA LEU A 149 0.88 -6.82 5.93
C LEU A 149 0.34 -5.41 5.68
N SER A 150 1.19 -4.47 5.28
CA SER A 150 0.78 -3.15 4.81
C SER A 150 1.72 -2.68 3.72
N GLU A 151 1.29 -1.73 2.89
CA GLU A 151 2.14 -1.09 1.89
C GLU A 151 1.63 0.31 1.61
N GLN A 152 2.55 1.28 1.62
CA GLN A 152 2.31 2.67 1.26
C GLN A 152 3.46 3.15 0.37
N SER A 153 3.16 3.97 -0.62
CA SER A 153 4.19 4.63 -1.45
C SER A 153 3.75 6.03 -1.86
N SER A 154 4.73 6.92 -2.00
CA SER A 154 4.58 8.25 -2.57
C SER A 154 5.55 8.38 -3.73
N LEU A 155 5.05 8.86 -4.87
CA LEU A 155 5.85 9.19 -6.04
C LEU A 155 5.60 10.65 -6.42
N SER A 156 6.60 11.52 -6.35
CA SER A 156 6.42 12.96 -6.57
C SER A 156 7.45 13.58 -7.51
N SER A 157 7.03 14.58 -8.30
CA SER A 157 7.89 15.29 -9.27
C SER A 157 7.43 16.74 -9.48
N GLY A 158 8.33 17.60 -9.95
CA GLY A 158 8.16 19.05 -10.03
C GLY A 158 8.84 19.81 -8.89
N GLU A 159 8.82 21.15 -8.95
CA GLU A 159 9.52 22.02 -8.00
C GLU A 159 8.90 22.01 -6.59
N ALA A 160 7.57 21.93 -6.51
CA ALA A 160 6.82 21.88 -5.27
C ALA A 160 5.54 21.03 -5.43
N PRO A 161 5.67 19.70 -5.62
CA PRO A 161 4.53 18.80 -5.77
C PRO A 161 3.57 18.90 -4.57
N PRO A 162 2.25 18.69 -4.76
CA PRO A 162 1.29 18.83 -3.68
C PRO A 162 1.53 17.77 -2.59
N PRO A 163 1.72 18.13 -1.32
CA PRO A 163 1.83 17.14 -0.24
C PRO A 163 0.47 16.48 -0.01
N VAL A 164 0.43 15.14 -0.03
CA VAL A 164 -0.80 14.36 0.06
C VAL A 164 -0.79 13.49 1.30
N GLN A 165 -1.81 13.63 2.15
CA GLN A 165 -2.12 12.67 3.19
C GLN A 165 -3.20 11.70 2.67
N LEU A 166 -2.81 10.46 2.42
CA LEU A 166 -3.73 9.37 2.05
C LEU A 166 -4.27 8.69 3.32
N LYS A 167 -5.60 8.52 3.39
CA LYS A 167 -6.29 7.81 4.46
C LYS A 167 -7.25 6.79 3.84
N ALA A 168 -6.97 5.53 4.10
CA ALA A 168 -7.82 4.38 3.82
C ALA A 168 -7.52 3.31 4.88
N PRO A 169 -8.42 2.34 5.13
CA PRO A 169 -8.07 1.18 5.94
C PRO A 169 -6.97 0.34 5.28
N GLU A 170 -6.13 -0.31 6.09
CA GLU A 170 -5.16 -1.32 5.60
C GLU A 170 -5.77 -2.73 5.53
N LEU A 171 -6.88 -2.96 6.23
CA LEU A 171 -7.59 -4.24 6.30
C LEU A 171 -9.10 -3.99 6.35
N ILE A 172 -9.86 -4.73 5.55
CA ILE A 172 -11.32 -4.63 5.48
C ILE A 172 -12.00 -5.97 5.22
N GLY A 173 -13.26 -6.07 5.67
CA GLY A 173 -14.14 -7.19 5.37
C GLY A 173 -14.61 -7.19 3.91
N VAL A 174 -14.81 -8.38 3.35
CA VAL A 174 -15.42 -8.54 2.01
C VAL A 174 -16.76 -7.79 1.88
N GLY A 175 -17.00 -7.15 0.74
CA GLY A 175 -18.25 -6.44 0.43
C GLY A 175 -18.48 -5.11 1.17
N ARG A 176 -17.62 -4.74 2.13
CA ARG A 176 -17.80 -3.56 2.99
C ARG A 176 -17.43 -2.25 2.28
N GLN A 177 -18.12 -1.17 2.63
CA GLN A 177 -17.73 0.18 2.20
C GLN A 177 -16.59 0.73 3.06
N TYR A 178 -15.79 1.60 2.48
CA TYR A 178 -14.74 2.36 3.18
C TYR A 178 -14.65 3.79 2.66
N VAL A 179 -14.15 4.68 3.51
CA VAL A 179 -13.80 6.05 3.11
C VAL A 179 -12.36 6.07 2.60
N LEU A 180 -12.16 6.77 1.49
CA LEU A 180 -10.87 7.11 0.89
C LEU A 180 -10.76 8.63 0.86
N ASP A 181 -9.87 9.17 1.70
CA ASP A 181 -9.52 10.59 1.70
C ASP A 181 -8.06 10.74 1.26
N ALA A 182 -7.82 11.48 0.19
CA ALA A 182 -6.49 11.90 -0.23
C ALA A 182 -6.45 13.43 -0.20
N ILE A 183 -5.91 13.96 0.89
CA ILE A 183 -5.99 15.36 1.29
C ILE A 183 -4.71 16.07 0.90
N VAL A 184 -4.80 17.14 0.11
CA VAL A 184 -3.70 18.10 -0.06
C VAL A 184 -3.60 18.91 1.23
N THR A 185 -2.49 18.80 1.94
CA THR A 185 -2.34 19.42 3.28
C THR A 185 -2.02 20.92 3.24
N GLU A 186 -1.80 21.46 2.05
CA GLU A 186 -1.58 22.89 1.78
C GLU A 186 -2.85 23.57 1.24
N PRO A 187 -3.09 24.86 1.56
CA PRO A 187 -4.13 25.65 0.91
C PRO A 187 -3.94 25.71 -0.61
N LEU A 188 -5.00 25.48 -1.39
CA LEU A 188 -4.93 25.56 -2.86
C LEU A 188 -4.80 26.99 -3.41
N GLY A 189 -5.25 28.00 -2.66
CA GLY A 189 -5.35 29.37 -3.17
C GLY A 189 -6.21 29.44 -4.44
N THR A 190 -5.64 29.95 -5.52
CA THR A 190 -6.25 30.00 -6.86
C THR A 190 -5.81 28.85 -7.79
N SER A 191 -4.96 27.95 -7.32
CA SER A 191 -4.35 26.89 -8.15
C SER A 191 -5.34 25.80 -8.53
N LEU A 192 -5.40 25.47 -9.82
CA LEU A 192 -6.18 24.34 -10.32
C LEU A 192 -5.54 23.03 -9.86
N LEU A 193 -6.30 22.22 -9.12
CA LEU A 193 -5.95 20.85 -8.78
C LEU A 193 -6.67 19.88 -9.72
N LEU A 194 -5.91 19.04 -10.41
CA LEU A 194 -6.42 17.88 -11.15
C LEU A 194 -6.17 16.61 -10.33
N GLY A 195 -7.04 15.62 -10.45
CA GLY A 195 -6.76 14.31 -9.86
C GLY A 195 -7.67 13.19 -10.29
N ALA A 196 -7.32 12.00 -9.83
CA ALA A 196 -8.06 10.76 -10.01
C ALA A 196 -7.68 9.75 -8.91
N ALA A 197 -8.59 8.83 -8.60
CA ALA A 197 -8.30 7.66 -7.79
C ALA A 197 -8.53 6.40 -8.65
N ILE A 198 -7.68 5.40 -8.46
CA ILE A 198 -7.77 4.07 -9.09
C ILE A 198 -7.60 2.99 -8.02
N GLU A 199 -8.21 1.84 -8.24
CA GLU A 199 -8.14 0.69 -7.34
C GLU A 199 -7.92 -0.59 -8.16
N GLU A 200 -6.88 -1.34 -7.83
CA GLU A 200 -6.43 -2.50 -8.60
C GLU A 200 -6.12 -3.69 -7.68
N PRO A 201 -6.36 -4.94 -8.10
CA PRO A 201 -5.87 -6.09 -7.34
C PRO A 201 -4.34 -6.12 -7.34
N VAL A 202 -3.77 -6.64 -6.25
CA VAL A 202 -2.35 -6.98 -6.15
C VAL A 202 -2.16 -8.38 -6.71
N ASP A 203 -1.43 -8.50 -7.81
CA ASP A 203 -1.10 -9.77 -8.45
C ASP A 203 0.25 -9.71 -9.19
N ALA A 204 0.84 -10.89 -9.44
CA ALA A 204 2.16 -11.04 -10.04
C ALA A 204 2.30 -10.42 -11.45
N GLU A 205 1.20 -10.18 -12.18
CA GLU A 205 1.22 -9.56 -13.51
C GLU A 205 1.13 -8.04 -13.46
N ARG A 206 0.41 -7.50 -12.46
CA ARG A 206 0.27 -6.05 -12.29
C ARG A 206 1.50 -5.36 -11.74
N TYR A 207 2.40 -6.08 -11.08
CA TYR A 207 3.69 -5.56 -10.61
C TYR A 207 4.56 -4.87 -11.67
N LEU A 208 4.38 -5.21 -12.95
CA LEU A 208 5.12 -4.62 -14.08
C LEU A 208 4.21 -3.83 -15.03
N LYS A 209 2.93 -3.68 -14.69
CA LYS A 209 1.95 -3.07 -15.57
C LYS A 209 1.90 -1.57 -15.34
N GLU A 210 2.00 -0.81 -16.43
CA GLU A 210 1.71 0.61 -16.41
C GLU A 210 0.22 0.87 -16.63
N ASN A 211 -0.32 1.86 -15.92
CA ASN A 211 -1.72 2.26 -16.03
C ASN A 211 -1.83 3.73 -16.45
N THR A 212 -2.66 3.98 -17.46
CA THR A 212 -2.99 5.31 -17.96
C THR A 212 -4.21 5.86 -17.22
N ILE A 213 -4.02 6.94 -16.45
CA ILE A 213 -5.04 7.50 -15.57
C ILE A 213 -5.58 8.81 -16.16
N ASN A 214 -6.91 8.89 -16.33
CA ASN A 214 -7.58 10.09 -16.85
C ASN A 214 -7.89 11.08 -15.72
N LEU A 215 -7.20 12.21 -15.70
CA LEU A 215 -7.33 13.24 -14.66
C LEU A 215 -8.57 14.12 -14.86
N ARG A 216 -9.14 14.62 -13.76
CA ARG A 216 -10.28 15.57 -13.77
C ARG A 216 -10.04 16.74 -12.81
N PRO A 217 -10.56 17.95 -13.11
CA PRO A 217 -10.59 19.05 -12.16
C PRO A 217 -11.28 18.65 -10.85
N LEU A 218 -10.62 18.94 -9.73
CA LEU A 218 -11.17 18.73 -8.40
C LEU A 218 -11.79 20.03 -7.89
N ARG A 219 -12.91 19.91 -7.16
CA ARG A 219 -13.64 21.06 -6.56
C ARG A 219 -13.23 21.32 -5.11
N ALA A 220 -12.24 20.57 -4.60
CA ALA A 220 -11.79 20.60 -3.21
C ALA A 220 -10.29 20.31 -3.16
N GLY A 221 -9.67 20.54 -1.99
CA GLY A 221 -8.26 20.25 -1.68
C GLY A 221 -7.92 18.76 -1.60
N GLY A 222 -8.45 17.92 -2.49
CA GLY A 222 -8.21 16.47 -2.43
C GLY A 222 -9.27 15.63 -3.14
N VAL A 223 -9.07 14.31 -3.09
CA VAL A 223 -10.03 13.31 -3.56
C VAL A 223 -10.69 12.66 -2.34
N PHE A 224 -12.02 12.74 -2.29
CA PHE A 224 -12.86 12.16 -1.23
C PHE A 224 -13.83 11.18 -1.89
N LYS A 225 -13.81 9.92 -1.46
CA LYS A 225 -14.58 8.82 -2.08
C LYS A 225 -15.06 7.82 -1.05
N ILE A 226 -16.19 7.19 -1.32
CA ILE A 226 -16.61 5.94 -0.69
C ILE A 226 -16.28 4.82 -1.68
N GLY A 227 -15.37 3.94 -1.29
CA GLY A 227 -15.06 2.70 -2.01
C GLY A 227 -15.88 1.53 -1.47
N GLN A 228 -15.89 0.41 -2.19
CA GLN A 228 -16.49 -0.84 -1.71
C GLN A 228 -15.52 -1.99 -1.99
N ALA A 229 -15.12 -2.70 -0.94
CA ALA A 229 -14.31 -3.89 -1.04
C ALA A 229 -15.05 -4.99 -1.81
N PRO A 230 -14.37 -5.78 -2.67
CA PRO A 230 -14.99 -6.88 -3.38
C PRO A 230 -15.55 -7.95 -2.43
N PHE A 231 -16.50 -8.74 -2.93
CA PHE A 231 -17.10 -9.88 -2.22
C PHE A 231 -16.18 -11.13 -2.18
N ARG A 232 -14.86 -10.94 -2.30
CA ARG A 232 -13.85 -12.01 -2.26
C ARG A 232 -12.58 -11.51 -1.57
N THR A 233 -11.88 -12.41 -0.88
CA THR A 233 -10.55 -12.16 -0.34
C THR A 233 -9.57 -11.77 -1.45
N GLY A 234 -8.61 -10.90 -1.13
CA GLY A 234 -7.50 -10.53 -1.99
C GLY A 234 -7.10 -9.07 -1.82
N ASP A 235 -5.81 -8.80 -1.95
CA ASP A 235 -5.26 -7.47 -1.69
C ASP A 235 -5.42 -6.53 -2.89
N ARG A 236 -5.46 -5.23 -2.61
CA ARG A 236 -5.72 -4.19 -3.62
C ARG A 236 -4.81 -2.99 -3.38
N TRP A 237 -4.21 -2.43 -4.42
CA TRP A 237 -3.63 -1.09 -4.37
C TRP A 237 -4.73 -0.06 -4.60
N ILE A 238 -4.84 0.90 -3.70
CA ILE A 238 -5.58 2.15 -3.87
C ILE A 238 -4.55 3.23 -4.17
N SER A 239 -4.66 3.88 -5.33
CA SER A 239 -3.76 4.96 -5.72
C SER A 239 -4.53 6.23 -6.06
N VAL A 240 -4.01 7.37 -5.62
CA VAL A 240 -4.53 8.68 -5.96
C VAL A 240 -3.43 9.50 -6.61
N VAL A 241 -3.70 10.00 -7.81
CA VAL A 241 -2.84 10.94 -8.54
C VAL A 241 -3.41 12.34 -8.37
N LEU A 242 -2.56 13.28 -7.96
CA LEU A 242 -2.87 14.69 -7.77
C LEU A 242 -1.83 15.54 -8.53
N VAL A 243 -2.31 16.47 -9.34
CA VAL A 243 -1.49 17.32 -10.22
C VAL A 243 -1.91 18.78 -10.06
N ARG A 244 -0.92 19.65 -9.82
CA ARG A 244 -1.04 21.11 -9.92
C ARG A 244 0.11 21.64 -10.77
N GLU A 245 0.14 22.95 -11.03
CA GLU A 245 1.18 23.61 -11.83
C GLU A 245 2.61 23.28 -11.33
N SER A 246 2.82 23.32 -10.01
CA SER A 246 4.14 23.11 -9.40
C SER A 246 4.57 21.63 -9.26
N GLY A 247 3.76 20.67 -9.72
CA GLY A 247 4.15 19.26 -9.70
C GLY A 247 3.03 18.24 -9.55
N ILE A 248 3.45 16.98 -9.49
CA ILE A 248 2.63 15.77 -9.44
C ILE A 248 2.96 14.99 -8.17
N THR A 249 1.94 14.45 -7.50
CA THR A 249 2.08 13.43 -6.45
C THR A 249 1.15 12.26 -6.73
N ILE A 250 1.70 11.05 -6.77
CA ILE A 250 0.94 9.81 -6.56
C ILE A 250 1.09 9.44 -5.09
N ALA A 251 0.00 9.13 -4.41
CA ALA A 251 0.02 8.38 -3.16
C ALA A 251 -0.69 7.04 -3.37
N SER A 252 -0.07 5.93 -2.96
CA SER A 252 -0.65 4.59 -3.03
C SER A 252 -0.65 3.91 -1.66
N GLN A 253 -1.67 3.11 -1.39
CA GLN A 253 -1.75 2.24 -0.21
C GLN A 253 -2.36 0.88 -0.56
N ARG A 254 -1.89 -0.17 0.09
CA ARG A 254 -2.46 -1.52 0.04
C ARG A 254 -3.63 -1.65 1.02
N LEU A 255 -4.76 -2.05 0.48
CA LEU A 255 -5.95 -2.50 1.19
C LEU A 255 -6.00 -4.03 1.13
N ARG A 256 -5.89 -4.69 2.28
CA ARG A 256 -6.13 -6.13 2.39
C ARG A 256 -7.62 -6.39 2.54
N VAL A 257 -8.19 -7.25 1.70
CA VAL A 257 -9.60 -7.65 1.81
C VAL A 257 -9.66 -9.07 2.32
N SER A 258 -10.27 -9.28 3.49
CA SER A 258 -10.38 -10.59 4.12
C SER A 258 -11.82 -10.93 4.48
N LYS A 259 -12.20 -12.20 4.30
CA LYS A 259 -13.46 -12.75 4.81
C LYS A 259 -13.44 -12.88 6.34
N ASP A 260 -12.26 -13.03 6.93
CA ASP A 260 -12.05 -13.35 8.35
C ASP A 260 -11.97 -12.06 9.21
N PHE A 261 -12.01 -10.88 8.58
CA PHE A 261 -12.06 -9.59 9.27
C PHE A 261 -13.47 -8.98 9.21
N THR A 262 -14.15 -8.99 10.35
CA THR A 262 -15.50 -8.40 10.52
C THR A 262 -15.46 -7.05 11.23
N GLY A 263 -14.40 -6.26 11.01
CA GLY A 263 -14.12 -5.02 11.75
C GLY A 263 -15.27 -4.01 11.75
N ASN A 264 -15.18 -3.06 12.70
CA ASN A 264 -16.24 -2.10 13.06
C ASN A 264 -17.06 -1.66 11.85
N GLN A 265 -18.34 -2.03 11.88
CA GLN A 265 -19.28 -1.71 10.82
C GLN A 265 -19.29 -0.20 10.61
N TYR A 266 -19.32 0.24 9.34
CA TYR A 266 -19.90 1.55 9.06
C TYR A 266 -21.37 1.45 9.47
N THR A 267 -21.67 1.89 10.70
CA THR A 267 -23.04 2.25 11.07
C THR A 267 -23.41 3.39 10.14
N PRO A 268 -24.43 3.24 9.27
CA PRO A 268 -24.98 4.38 8.57
C PRO A 268 -25.31 5.45 9.62
N LEU A 269 -25.17 6.73 9.26
CA LEU A 269 -25.88 7.75 10.02
C LEU A 269 -27.34 7.27 10.13
N PRO A 270 -27.94 7.23 11.33
CA PRO A 270 -29.31 6.76 11.46
C PRO A 270 -30.16 7.56 10.49
N GLU A 271 -30.95 6.87 9.66
CA GLU A 271 -31.85 7.54 8.73
C GLU A 271 -32.64 8.57 9.54
N PRO A 272 -32.70 9.86 9.11
CA PRO A 272 -33.39 10.88 9.87
C PRO A 272 -34.82 10.41 10.08
N ASP A 273 -35.16 10.22 11.35
CA ASP A 273 -36.29 9.41 11.80
C ASP A 273 -37.52 9.65 10.92
N THR A 274 -38.02 8.58 10.30
CA THR A 274 -39.08 8.67 9.28
C THR A 274 -40.30 9.31 9.91
N SER A 275 -40.42 10.63 9.70
CA SER A 275 -41.40 11.46 10.39
C SER A 275 -42.77 10.81 10.24
N PRO A 276 -43.46 10.46 11.35
CA PRO A 276 -44.57 9.53 11.31
C PRO A 276 -45.60 10.04 10.30
N SER A 277 -45.91 9.17 9.32
CA SER A 277 -46.74 9.50 8.18
C SER A 277 -47.96 10.28 8.64
N ARG A 278 -48.06 11.54 8.18
CA ARG A 278 -49.08 12.50 8.63
C ARG A 278 -50.47 11.91 8.35
N VAL A 279 -51.05 11.28 9.37
CA VAL A 279 -52.33 10.59 9.28
C VAL A 279 -53.35 11.60 8.76
N ARG A 280 -53.85 11.39 7.54
CA ARG A 280 -54.94 12.22 7.01
C ARG A 280 -56.11 12.09 7.98
N PRO A 281 -56.68 13.20 8.49
CA PRO A 281 -57.91 13.14 9.25
C PRO A 281 -58.97 12.42 8.43
N ARG A 282 -59.61 11.40 9.01
CA ARG A 282 -60.76 10.75 8.36
C ARG A 282 -61.87 11.80 8.27
N PRO A 283 -62.56 11.95 7.12
CA PRO A 283 -63.70 12.86 7.03
C PRO A 283 -64.78 12.37 8.00
N ASN A 284 -65.22 13.26 8.90
CA ASN A 284 -66.17 12.92 9.94
C ASN A 284 -67.56 12.68 9.33
N SER A 285 -67.98 11.43 9.25
CA SER A 285 -69.19 11.01 8.54
C SER A 285 -70.23 10.43 9.50
N GLN A 286 -70.95 11.31 10.18
CA GLN A 286 -72.26 11.12 10.85
C GLN A 286 -72.67 12.47 11.50
N GLN A 287 -73.92 12.94 11.50
CA GLN A 287 -75.06 12.73 10.58
C GLN A 287 -76.13 13.80 10.92
N THR A 288 -76.94 14.23 9.95
CA THR A 288 -78.31 14.80 10.09
C THR A 288 -78.63 15.77 11.25
N LEU A 289 -78.97 17.01 10.90
CA LEU A 289 -80.37 17.40 10.61
C LEU A 289 -80.41 18.58 9.62
#